data_AF-A0AAD3DNX8-F1
#
_entry.id   AF-A0AAD3DNX8-F1
#
_cell.length_a   1.000
_cell.length_b   1.000
_cell.length_c   1.000
_cell.angle_alpha   90.00
_cell.angle_beta   90.00
_cell.angle_gamma   90.00
#
_symmetry.space_group_name_H-M   'P 1'
#
loop_
_entity.id
_entity.type
_entity.pdbx_description
1 polymer ?
#
loop_
_entity_poly.entity_id
_entity_poly.type
_entity_poly.pdbx_seq_one_letter_code
_entity_poly.pdbx_strand_id
1 'polypeptide(L)'
;MEKKTMDCCLFFFRFINILTSLSAILCLVAFSMAIVVGPPFTDKESCKVQLLRLYGVFFAAGLALIEAEWEWLMQFCRIMEFWLARGACQAFLAIMTLELVHSNGNSDFDRSVRLYRTVSGLCLLGCSGFYILGGITCLGTLRNARYKRFVERLRVERDLESLDKQREELNRLLAVYSKE
;
A
#
# COMPACT_ATOMS: atom_id res chain seq x y z
N MET A 1 25.86 -16.12 4.50
CA MET A 1 25.19 -15.19 5.43
C MET A 1 24.37 -14.12 4.72
N GLU A 2 24.78 -13.62 3.55
CA GLU A 2 24.07 -12.58 2.78
C GLU A 2 22.65 -12.95 2.30
N LYS A 3 22.40 -14.23 1.95
CA LYS A 3 21.05 -14.73 1.59
C LYS A 3 20.03 -14.56 2.74
N LYS A 4 20.41 -14.86 3.98
CA LYS A 4 19.51 -14.82 5.15
C LYS A 4 19.11 -13.39 5.50
N THR A 5 20.03 -12.43 5.35
CA THR A 5 19.75 -10.99 5.54
C THR A 5 18.81 -10.46 4.46
N MET A 6 18.90 -10.97 3.22
CA MET A 6 18.01 -10.60 2.11
C MET A 6 16.55 -11.00 2.35
N ASP A 7 16.31 -12.21 2.86
CA ASP A 7 14.96 -12.71 3.15
C ASP A 7 14.31 -11.92 4.30
N CYS A 8 15.09 -11.57 5.33
CA CYS A 8 14.62 -10.73 6.44
C CYS A 8 14.17 -9.34 5.98
N CYS A 9 14.93 -8.67 5.11
CA CYS A 9 14.54 -7.35 4.61
C CYS A 9 13.27 -7.41 3.76
N LEU A 10 13.15 -8.39 2.86
CA LEU A 10 11.94 -8.58 2.05
C LEU A 10 10.70 -8.86 2.90
N PHE A 11 10.84 -9.69 3.92
CA PHE A 11 9.76 -9.98 4.86
C PHE A 11 9.34 -8.74 5.65
N PHE A 12 10.30 -7.97 6.17
CA PHE A 12 10.03 -6.73 6.89
C PHE A 12 9.30 -5.69 6.04
N PHE A 13 9.67 -5.54 4.76
CA PHE A 13 8.99 -4.62 3.85
C PHE A 13 7.57 -5.08 3.47
N ARG A 14 7.37 -6.39 3.31
CA ARG A 14 6.04 -6.96 3.06
C ARG A 14 5.14 -6.76 4.28
N PHE A 15 5.70 -6.89 5.48
CA PHE A 15 5.01 -6.61 6.74
C PHE A 15 4.61 -5.14 6.86
N ILE A 16 5.51 -4.21 6.53
CA ILE A 16 5.20 -2.77 6.49
C ILE A 16 4.05 -2.49 5.51
N ASN A 17 4.08 -3.08 4.31
CA ASN A 17 3.01 -2.88 3.32
C ASN A 17 1.65 -3.38 3.82
N ILE A 18 1.63 -4.53 4.50
CA ILE A 18 0.41 -5.08 5.12
C ILE A 18 -0.10 -4.16 6.24
N LEU A 19 0.79 -3.70 7.12
CA LEU A 19 0.43 -2.75 8.19
C LEU A 19 -0.13 -1.45 7.63
N THR A 20 0.45 -0.94 6.57
CA THR A 20 0.00 0.28 5.90
C THR A 20 -1.36 0.09 5.24
N SER A 21 -1.60 -1.04 4.58
CA SER A 21 -2.92 -1.39 4.04
C SER A 21 -3.98 -1.46 5.14
N LEU A 22 -3.69 -2.14 6.26
CA LEU A 22 -4.57 -2.20 7.43
C LEU A 22 -4.86 -0.80 7.98
N SER A 23 -3.83 0.04 8.11
CA SER A 23 -3.95 1.42 8.57
C SER A 23 -4.84 2.28 7.66
N ALA A 24 -4.71 2.13 6.33
CA ALA A 24 -5.56 2.82 5.36
C ALA A 24 -7.03 2.40 5.48
N ILE A 25 -7.30 1.10 5.64
CA ILE A 25 -8.67 0.56 5.84
C ILE A 25 -9.26 1.11 7.15
N LEU A 26 -8.50 1.09 8.24
CA LEU A 26 -8.92 1.62 9.53
C LEU A 26 -9.27 3.11 9.45
N CYS A 27 -8.49 3.91 8.70
CA CYS A 27 -8.78 5.31 8.42
C CYS A 27 -10.06 5.51 7.61
N LEU A 28 -10.28 4.69 6.58
CA LEU A 28 -11.50 4.74 5.76
C LEU A 28 -12.73 4.55 6.65
N VAL A 29 -12.71 3.53 7.50
CA VAL A 29 -13.78 3.29 8.49
C VAL A 29 -13.95 4.47 9.45
N ALA A 30 -12.85 5.08 9.92
CA ALA A 30 -12.87 6.25 10.81
C ALA A 30 -13.57 7.47 10.18
N PHE A 31 -13.37 7.69 8.88
CA PHE A 31 -14.00 8.78 8.16
C PHE A 31 -15.48 8.48 7.86
N SER A 32 -15.81 7.25 7.46
CA SER A 32 -17.19 6.82 7.24
C SER A 32 -18.05 6.96 8.50
N MET A 33 -17.55 6.49 9.66
CA MET A 33 -18.27 6.59 10.93
C MET A 33 -18.57 8.04 11.32
N ALA A 34 -17.66 8.97 11.04
CA ALA A 34 -17.86 10.37 11.39
C ALA A 34 -18.74 11.16 10.41
N ILE A 35 -19.05 10.60 9.24
CA ILE A 35 -20.10 11.10 8.36
C ILE A 35 -21.46 10.64 8.89
N VAL A 36 -21.58 9.35 9.22
CA VAL A 36 -22.82 8.76 9.72
C VAL A 36 -23.27 9.41 11.05
N VAL A 37 -22.33 9.75 11.93
CA VAL A 37 -22.62 10.31 13.26
C VAL A 37 -22.49 11.85 13.29
N GLY A 38 -22.16 12.49 12.16
CA GLY A 38 -21.99 13.94 12.11
C GLY A 38 -23.30 14.72 12.33
N PRO A 39 -23.24 15.95 12.89
CA PRO A 39 -24.42 16.79 13.05
C PRO A 39 -25.06 17.12 11.70
N PRO A 40 -26.40 17.25 11.62
CA PRO A 40 -27.09 17.59 10.38
C PRO A 40 -26.65 18.94 9.83
N PHE A 41 -26.78 19.11 8.50
CA PHE A 41 -26.41 20.31 7.74
C PHE A 41 -27.26 21.53 8.14
N THR A 42 -27.04 22.09 9.32
CA THR A 42 -27.80 23.24 9.82
C THR A 42 -27.04 24.56 9.68
N ASP A 43 -25.70 24.56 9.78
CA ASP A 43 -24.89 25.79 9.74
C ASP A 43 -23.79 25.80 8.65
N LYS A 44 -23.47 27.01 8.17
CA LYS A 44 -22.43 27.24 7.12
C LYS A 44 -21.04 26.76 7.55
N GLU A 45 -20.71 26.86 8.84
CA GLU A 45 -19.44 26.33 9.37
C GLU A 45 -19.43 24.80 9.37
N SER A 46 -20.54 24.17 9.73
CA SER A 46 -20.69 22.71 9.70
C SER A 46 -20.56 22.14 8.28
N CYS A 47 -21.01 22.89 7.27
CA CYS A 47 -20.88 22.51 5.86
C CYS A 47 -19.41 22.41 5.41
N LYS A 48 -18.55 23.37 5.79
CA LYS A 48 -17.11 23.31 5.47
C LYS A 48 -16.43 22.11 6.12
N VAL A 49 -16.78 21.83 7.38
CA VAL A 49 -16.22 20.70 8.14
C VAL A 49 -16.67 19.36 7.54
N GLN A 50 -17.93 19.22 7.12
CA GLN A 50 -18.42 18.01 6.46
C GLN A 50 -17.81 17.81 5.08
N LEU A 51 -17.63 18.89 4.29
CA LEU A 51 -16.97 18.81 3.00
C LEU A 51 -15.52 18.34 3.14
N LEU A 52 -14.79 18.86 4.14
CA LEU A 52 -13.42 18.43 4.44
C LEU A 52 -13.35 16.94 4.83
N ARG A 53 -14.34 16.45 5.61
CA ARG A 53 -14.45 15.02 5.95
C ARG A 53 -14.72 14.15 4.72
N LEU A 54 -15.57 14.60 3.80
CA LEU A 54 -15.85 13.90 2.55
C LEU A 54 -14.60 13.79 1.67
N TYR A 55 -13.83 14.88 1.54
CA TYR A 55 -12.53 14.85 0.87
C TYR A 55 -11.56 13.86 1.55
N GLY A 56 -11.57 13.80 2.89
CA GLY A 56 -10.82 12.81 3.66
C GLY A 56 -11.18 11.37 3.30
N VAL A 57 -12.47 11.04 3.14
CA VAL A 57 -12.91 9.70 2.68
C VAL A 57 -12.36 9.40 1.29
N PHE A 58 -12.51 10.33 0.34
CA PHE A 58 -12.02 10.13 -1.03
C PHE A 58 -10.50 9.92 -1.07
N PHE A 59 -9.73 10.69 -0.30
CA PHE A 59 -8.29 10.51 -0.19
C PHE A 59 -7.92 9.19 0.49
N ALA A 60 -8.59 8.80 1.58
CA ALA A 60 -8.35 7.52 2.26
C ALA A 60 -8.67 6.33 1.35
N ALA A 61 -9.77 6.40 0.60
CA ALA A 61 -10.14 5.38 -0.38
C ALA A 61 -9.14 5.31 -1.53
N GLY A 62 -8.72 6.46 -2.07
CA GLY A 62 -7.68 6.51 -3.10
C GLY A 62 -6.38 5.88 -2.61
N LEU A 63 -5.96 6.21 -1.38
CA LEU A 63 -4.76 5.63 -0.76
C LEU A 63 -4.89 4.12 -0.55
N ALA A 64 -6.05 3.63 -0.11
CA ALA A 64 -6.31 2.20 0.02
C ALA A 64 -6.23 1.47 -1.34
N LEU A 65 -6.73 2.08 -2.42
CA LEU A 65 -6.63 1.54 -3.77
C LEU A 65 -5.18 1.55 -4.30
N ILE A 66 -4.39 2.57 -3.96
CA ILE A 66 -2.95 2.65 -4.28
C ILE A 66 -2.20 1.52 -3.56
N GLU A 67 -2.46 1.31 -2.28
CA GLU A 67 -1.82 0.24 -1.48
C GLU A 67 -2.28 -1.16 -1.90
N ALA A 68 -3.51 -1.29 -2.43
CA ALA A 68 -4.02 -2.52 -3.03
C ALA A 68 -3.41 -2.82 -4.43
N GLU A 69 -2.45 -2.00 -4.88
CA GLU A 69 -1.74 -2.15 -6.15
C GLU A 69 -2.69 -2.28 -7.36
N TRP A 70 -3.79 -1.52 -7.36
CA TRP A 70 -4.77 -1.59 -8.45
C TRP A 70 -4.15 -1.14 -9.78
N GLU A 71 -4.12 -2.04 -10.77
CA GLU A 71 -3.36 -1.86 -12.02
C GLU A 71 -3.77 -0.59 -12.79
N TRP A 72 -5.08 -0.30 -12.85
CA TRP A 72 -5.61 0.90 -13.52
C TRP A 72 -5.13 2.22 -12.89
N LEU A 73 -5.03 2.26 -11.56
CA LEU A 73 -4.65 3.48 -10.83
C LEU A 73 -3.13 3.69 -10.89
N MET A 74 -2.35 2.62 -10.85
CA MET A 74 -0.89 2.66 -11.04
C MET A 74 -0.51 3.19 -12.42
N GLN A 75 -1.31 2.90 -13.45
CA GLN A 75 -1.11 3.43 -14.79
C GLN A 75 -1.42 4.93 -14.90
N PHE A 76 -2.41 5.42 -14.15
CA PHE A 76 -2.77 6.84 -14.10
C PHE A 76 -1.78 7.66 -13.26
N CYS A 77 -1.21 7.07 -12.21
CA CYS A 77 -0.28 7.72 -11.29
C CYS A 77 1.07 7.00 -11.24
N ARG A 78 1.85 7.08 -12.32
CA ARG A 78 3.22 6.50 -12.39
C ARG A 78 4.16 7.02 -11.30
N ILE A 79 3.92 8.24 -10.80
CA ILE A 79 4.64 8.85 -9.67
C ILE A 79 4.44 8.05 -8.37
N MET A 80 3.34 7.30 -8.22
CA MET A 80 3.06 6.46 -7.06
C MET A 80 3.88 5.16 -7.03
N GLU A 81 4.65 4.84 -8.07
CA GLU A 81 5.68 3.79 -7.98
C GLU A 81 6.81 4.19 -7.01
N PHE A 82 7.01 5.50 -6.79
CA PHE A 82 7.96 5.98 -5.81
C PHE A 82 7.41 5.85 -4.40
N TRP A 83 8.13 5.12 -3.55
CA TRP A 83 7.83 5.00 -2.12
C TRP A 83 7.74 6.34 -1.40
N LEU A 84 8.59 7.29 -1.82
CA LEU A 84 8.59 8.64 -1.28
C LEU A 84 7.23 9.33 -1.53
N ALA A 85 6.66 9.16 -2.73
CA ALA A 85 5.36 9.73 -3.06
C ALA A 85 4.23 9.07 -2.24
N ARG A 86 4.28 7.74 -2.06
CA ARG A 86 3.31 7.02 -1.20
C ARG A 86 3.39 7.50 0.26
N GLY A 87 4.60 7.60 0.80
CA GLY A 87 4.84 8.14 2.14
C GLY A 87 4.35 9.58 2.29
N ALA A 88 4.57 10.44 1.28
CA ALA A 88 4.06 11.81 1.29
C ALA A 88 2.53 11.87 1.31
N CYS A 89 1.85 11.04 0.51
CA CYS A 89 0.39 10.94 0.52
C CYS A 89 -0.15 10.42 1.86
N GLN A 90 0.52 9.45 2.49
CA GLN A 90 0.18 8.97 3.83
C GLN A 90 0.36 10.05 4.90
N ALA A 91 1.46 10.82 4.82
CA ALA A 91 1.72 11.91 5.75
C ALA A 91 0.67 13.02 5.65
N PHE A 92 0.31 13.40 4.42
CA PHE A 92 -0.81 14.32 4.16
C PHE A 92 -2.13 13.78 4.70
N LEU A 93 -2.41 12.51 4.43
CA LEU A 93 -3.37 11.62 5.09
C LEU A 93 -3.55 11.92 6.59
N ALA A 94 -2.44 11.71 7.29
CA ALA A 94 -2.39 11.75 8.74
C ALA A 94 -2.61 13.16 9.29
N ILE A 95 -2.01 14.18 8.67
CA ILE A 95 -2.17 15.58 9.08
C ILE A 95 -3.64 15.99 8.97
N MET A 96 -4.29 15.67 7.85
CA MET A 96 -5.72 15.93 7.65
C MET A 96 -6.59 15.22 8.71
N THR A 97 -6.23 13.98 9.06
CA THR A 97 -6.93 13.20 10.09
C THR A 97 -6.79 13.84 11.48
N LEU A 98 -5.61 14.36 11.82
CA LEU A 98 -5.32 15.02 13.10
C LEU A 98 -5.98 16.39 13.22
N GLU A 99 -6.09 17.15 12.14
CA GLU A 99 -6.80 18.42 12.13
C GLU A 99 -8.31 18.21 12.36
N LEU A 100 -8.89 17.18 11.75
CA LEU A 100 -10.30 16.82 11.89
C LEU A 100 -10.67 16.25 13.27
N VAL A 101 -9.69 15.84 14.08
CA VAL A 101 -9.84 15.43 15.49
C VAL A 101 -10.07 16.62 16.43
N HIS A 102 -9.64 17.82 16.05
CA HIS A 102 -9.73 19.02 16.89
C HIS A 102 -11.13 19.66 16.91
N SER A 103 -12.05 19.22 16.04
CA SER A 103 -13.42 19.76 15.98
C SER A 103 -14.26 19.23 17.15
N ASN A 104 -14.63 20.14 18.06
CA ASN A 104 -15.18 19.84 19.38
C ASN A 104 -16.67 19.44 19.38
N GLY A 105 -16.95 18.14 19.42
CA GLY A 105 -18.20 17.59 19.94
C GLY A 105 -18.01 17.13 21.40
N ASN A 106 -18.99 17.42 22.26
CA ASN A 106 -18.93 17.19 23.72
C ASN A 106 -19.63 15.89 24.16
N SER A 107 -19.79 14.91 23.26
CA SER A 107 -20.46 13.64 23.57
C SER A 107 -19.46 12.52 23.91
N ASP A 108 -19.85 11.57 24.76
CA ASP A 108 -18.99 10.43 25.14
C ASP A 108 -18.60 9.54 23.95
N PHE A 109 -19.46 9.48 22.92
CA PHE A 109 -19.18 8.78 21.67
C PHE A 109 -18.18 9.54 20.79
N ASP A 110 -18.21 10.89 20.78
CA ASP A 110 -17.17 11.67 20.10
C ASP A 110 -15.79 11.44 20.71
N ARG A 111 -15.71 11.19 22.02
CA ARG A 111 -14.45 10.94 22.72
C ARG A 111 -13.77 9.65 22.23
N SER A 112 -14.52 8.56 22.04
CA SER A 112 -13.97 7.29 21.54
C SER A 112 -13.56 7.38 20.06
N VAL A 113 -14.36 8.04 19.23
CA VAL A 113 -14.04 8.31 17.82
C VAL A 113 -12.81 9.21 17.69
N ARG A 114 -12.67 10.21 18.57
CA ARG A 114 -11.50 11.09 18.64
C ARG A 114 -10.24 10.30 18.98
N LEU A 115 -10.29 9.44 20.00
CA LEU A 115 -9.19 8.57 20.41
C LEU A 115 -8.75 7.65 19.27
N TYR A 116 -9.71 7.03 18.59
CA TYR A 116 -9.45 6.15 17.45
C TYR A 116 -8.73 6.90 16.31
N ARG A 117 -9.19 8.10 15.97
CA ARG A 117 -8.57 8.93 14.92
C ARG A 117 -7.18 9.42 15.29
N THR A 118 -6.95 9.78 16.54
CA THR A 118 -5.61 10.18 17.02
C THR A 118 -4.63 9.01 16.92
N VAL A 119 -5.04 7.81 17.33
CA VAL A 119 -4.23 6.60 17.21
C VAL A 119 -3.97 6.27 15.74
N SER A 120 -5.01 6.28 14.91
CA SER A 120 -4.89 6.02 13.47
C SER A 120 -3.97 7.03 12.78
N GLY A 121 -4.09 8.33 13.11
CA GLY A 121 -3.23 9.39 12.58
C GLY A 121 -1.77 9.23 13.01
N LEU A 122 -1.51 8.89 14.27
CA LEU A 122 -0.15 8.60 14.76
C LEU A 122 0.44 7.35 14.09
N CYS A 123 -0.35 6.29 13.91
CA CYS A 123 0.07 5.09 13.19
C CYS A 123 0.41 5.41 11.73
N LEU A 124 -0.41 6.19 11.01
CA LEU A 124 -0.09 6.63 9.66
C LEU A 124 1.16 7.52 9.61
N LEU A 125 1.33 8.45 10.55
CA LEU A 125 2.55 9.27 10.60
C LEU A 125 3.80 8.39 10.78
N GLY A 126 3.74 7.43 11.70
CA GLY A 126 4.82 6.45 11.89
C GLY A 126 5.13 5.68 10.60
N CYS A 127 4.11 5.07 9.99
CA CYS A 127 4.25 4.34 8.72
C CYS A 127 4.82 5.24 7.60
N SER A 128 4.31 6.46 7.46
CA SER A 128 4.77 7.41 6.45
C SER A 128 6.25 7.77 6.63
N GLY A 129 6.71 7.93 7.87
CA GLY A 129 8.11 8.16 8.21
C GLY A 129 9.00 7.01 7.77
N PHE A 130 8.58 5.76 8.00
CA PHE A 130 9.30 4.58 7.50
C PHE A 130 9.33 4.51 5.98
N TYR A 131 8.23 4.86 5.30
CA TYR A 131 8.19 4.91 3.82
C TYR A 131 9.11 5.98 3.25
N ILE A 132 9.13 7.17 3.86
CA ILE A 132 10.00 8.28 3.46
C ILE A 132 11.47 7.92 3.70
N LEU A 133 11.80 7.38 4.87
CA LEU A 133 13.16 6.88 5.17
C LEU A 133 13.59 5.78 4.20
N GLY A 134 12.70 4.83 3.87
CA GLY A 134 12.94 3.79 2.87
C GLY A 134 13.11 4.34 1.44
N GLY A 135 12.43 5.43 1.11
CA GLY A 135 12.59 6.17 -0.14
C GLY A 135 13.94 6.90 -0.23
N ILE A 136 14.32 7.62 0.83
CA ILE A 136 15.56 8.40 0.91
C ILE A 136 16.80 7.49 0.92
N THR A 137 16.73 6.34 1.58
CA THR A 137 17.82 5.34 1.61
C THR A 137 17.98 4.57 0.30
N CYS A 138 17.28 4.94 -0.79
CA CYS A 138 17.30 4.27 -2.10
C CYS A 138 16.96 2.77 -2.06
N LEU A 139 16.34 2.28 -0.99
CA LEU A 139 15.89 0.89 -0.90
C LEU A 139 14.81 0.57 -1.93
N GLY A 140 14.06 1.58 -2.40
CA GLY A 140 13.08 1.44 -3.48
C GLY A 140 13.69 1.11 -4.84
N THR A 141 14.81 1.74 -5.23
CA THR A 141 15.50 1.44 -6.50
C THR A 141 16.24 0.11 -6.42
N LEU A 142 16.82 -0.22 -5.27
CA LEU A 142 17.43 -1.52 -5.02
C LEU A 142 16.38 -2.64 -4.97
N ARG A 143 15.20 -2.42 -4.37
CA ARG A 143 14.06 -3.35 -4.39
C ARG A 143 13.56 -3.57 -5.80
N ASN A 144 13.37 -2.54 -6.62
CA ASN A 144 12.89 -2.72 -8.00
C ASN A 144 13.93 -3.45 -8.88
N ALA A 145 15.22 -3.14 -8.72
CA ALA A 145 16.30 -3.83 -9.41
C ALA A 145 16.46 -5.30 -8.95
N ARG A 146 16.29 -5.58 -7.65
CA ARG A 146 16.41 -6.94 -7.08
C ARG A 146 15.15 -7.78 -7.33
N TYR A 147 13.96 -7.18 -7.30
CA TYR A 147 12.69 -7.86 -7.57
C TYR A 147 12.58 -8.26 -9.04
N LYS A 148 12.98 -7.38 -9.98
CA LYS A 148 13.12 -7.76 -11.39
C LYS A 148 14.07 -8.95 -11.57
N ARG A 149 15.23 -8.96 -10.92
CA ARG A 149 16.17 -10.08 -10.96
C ARG A 149 15.60 -11.38 -10.36
N PHE A 150 14.76 -11.31 -9.34
CA PHE A 150 14.13 -12.49 -8.74
C PHE A 150 13.03 -13.06 -9.62
N VAL A 151 12.17 -12.20 -10.19
CA VAL A 151 11.13 -12.58 -11.15
C VAL A 151 11.72 -13.12 -12.46
N GLU A 152 12.79 -12.51 -12.96
CA GLU A 152 13.54 -13.01 -14.12
C GLU A 152 14.12 -14.41 -13.84
N ARG A 153 14.71 -14.66 -12.66
CA ARG A 153 15.20 -15.99 -12.32
C ARG A 153 14.10 -17.04 -12.33
N LEU A 154 12.94 -16.76 -11.73
CA LEU A 154 11.79 -17.66 -11.74
C LEU A 154 11.23 -17.90 -13.16
N ARG A 155 11.27 -16.89 -14.04
CA ARG A 155 10.93 -17.05 -15.45
C ARG A 155 11.93 -17.95 -16.17
N VAL A 156 13.23 -17.70 -15.99
CA VAL A 156 14.30 -18.50 -16.60
C VAL A 156 14.25 -19.96 -16.15
N GLU A 157 13.89 -20.22 -14.89
CA GLU A 157 13.71 -21.58 -14.36
C GLU A 157 12.55 -22.32 -15.03
N ARG A 158 11.40 -21.64 -15.20
CA ARG A 158 10.24 -22.18 -15.92
C ARG A 158 10.53 -22.40 -17.40
N ASP A 159 11.26 -21.48 -18.03
CA ASP A 159 11.64 -21.58 -19.43
C ASP A 159 12.62 -22.75 -19.64
N LEU A 160 13.56 -22.97 -18.71
CA LEU A 160 14.44 -24.16 -18.69
C LEU A 160 13.65 -25.47 -18.59
N GLU A 161 12.68 -25.58 -17.68
CA GLU A 161 11.83 -26.78 -17.57
C GLU A 161 11.04 -27.05 -18.86
N SER A 162 10.62 -26.01 -19.58
CA SER A 162 9.91 -26.16 -20.85
C SER A 162 10.82 -26.65 -21.98
N LEU A 163 12.09 -26.21 -22.01
CA LEU A 163 13.07 -26.62 -23.00
C LEU A 163 13.54 -28.07 -22.80
N ASP A 164 13.71 -28.51 -21.55
CA ASP A 164 14.08 -29.91 -21.25
C ASP A 164 12.97 -30.88 -21.71
N LYS A 165 11.70 -30.53 -21.53
CA LYS A 165 10.58 -31.32 -22.04
C LYS A 165 10.59 -31.45 -23.55
N GLN A 166 10.83 -30.34 -24.27
CA GLN A 166 10.95 -30.37 -25.74
C GLN A 166 12.16 -31.21 -26.19
N ARG A 167 13.27 -31.14 -25.46
CA ARG A 167 14.47 -31.95 -25.72
C ARG A 167 14.19 -33.45 -25.58
N GLU A 168 13.45 -33.86 -24.55
CA GLU A 168 13.06 -35.25 -24.35
C GLU A 168 12.13 -35.76 -25.46
N GLU A 169 11.14 -34.95 -25.87
CA GLU A 169 10.25 -35.29 -26.98
C GLU A 169 11.04 -35.49 -28.28
N LEU A 170 11.98 -34.58 -28.60
CA LEU A 170 12.81 -34.69 -29.80
C LEU A 170 13.71 -35.94 -29.77
N ASN A 171 14.32 -36.24 -28.63
CA ASN A 171 15.16 -37.42 -28.47
C ASN A 171 14.36 -38.73 -28.62
N ARG A 172 13.11 -38.75 -28.14
CA ARG A 172 12.22 -39.90 -28.36
C ARG A 172 11.89 -40.10 -29.82
N LEU A 173 11.56 -39.04 -30.55
CA LEU A 173 11.28 -39.11 -31.98
C LEU A 173 12.50 -39.58 -32.79
N LEU A 174 13.70 -39.07 -32.48
CA LEU A 174 14.93 -39.50 -33.12
C LEU A 174 15.28 -40.97 -32.82
N ALA A 175 15.04 -41.45 -31.59
CA ALA A 175 15.27 -42.84 -31.22
C ALA A 175 14.31 -43.82 -31.92
N VAL A 176 13.10 -43.37 -32.26
CA VAL A 176 12.15 -44.14 -33.08
C VAL A 176 12.62 -44.20 -34.53
N TYR A 177 12.95 -43.05 -35.13
CA TYR A 177 13.43 -42.98 -36.53
C TYR A 177 14.77 -43.68 -36.77
N SER A 178 15.67 -43.72 -35.78
CA SER A 178 16.98 -44.38 -35.90
C SER A 178 16.92 -45.92 -35.89
N LYS A 179 15.76 -46.52 -35.61
CA LYS A 179 15.57 -47.98 -35.54
C LYS A 179 14.97 -48.59 -36.82
N GLU A 180 14.53 -47.75 -37.76
CA GLU A 180 14.19 -48.13 -39.14
C GLU A 180 15.44 -48.10 -40.03
#